data_AF-A0A1G2YJ91-F1
#
_entry.id   AF-A0A1G2YJ91-F1
#
_cell.length_a   1.000
_cell.length_b   1.000
_cell.length_c   1.000
_cell.angle_alpha   90.00
_cell.angle_beta   90.00
_cell.angle_gamma   90.00
#
_symmetry.space_group_name_H-M   'P 1'
#
loop_
_entity.id
_entity.type
_entity.pdbx_description
1 polymer ?
#
loop_
_entity_poly.entity_id
_entity_poly.type
_entity_poly.pdbx_seq_one_letter_code
_entity_poly.pdbx_strand_id
1 'polypeptide(L)'
;MISIVALLLSILMPSLGKARKQAQQVVCMSNLKQMGVLITMFGQDHDNQFWSGWHAGYQDKEWMVELYYYDKNLPTMVKCPTTKKVWNGEKDGTFGMWTAGPAKKSIHFPSPPVREDFPVMYGSYAVNWLVSNVPADVTPFGGFQPADFIRRMDVSGSSRVPVLVDGNFWLTRPGIYDTPADYKGQVPFYR
;
A
#
# COMPACT_ATOMS: atom_id res chain seq x y z
N MET A 1 26.21 -42.22 -10.09
CA MET A 1 25.06 -41.49 -10.66
C MET A 1 24.53 -40.42 -9.71
N ILE A 2 24.33 -40.73 -8.42
CA ILE A 2 23.93 -39.76 -7.37
C ILE A 2 24.85 -38.52 -7.33
N SER A 3 26.16 -38.71 -7.51
CA SER A 3 27.17 -37.64 -7.55
C SER A 3 26.99 -36.64 -8.71
N ILE A 4 26.54 -37.11 -9.89
CA ILE A 4 26.29 -36.24 -11.05
C ILE A 4 25.00 -35.46 -10.86
N VAL A 5 23.95 -36.10 -10.34
CA VAL A 5 22.68 -35.43 -10.01
C VAL A 5 22.91 -34.32 -8.97
N ALA A 6 23.74 -34.58 -7.95
CA ALA A 6 24.09 -33.58 -6.94
C ALA A 6 24.83 -32.35 -7.53
N LEU A 7 25.74 -32.57 -8.49
CA LEU A 7 26.45 -31.47 -9.19
C LEU A 7 25.50 -30.64 -10.07
N LEU A 8 24.57 -31.29 -10.76
CA LEU A 8 23.57 -30.59 -11.57
C LEU A 8 22.61 -29.78 -10.69
N LEU A 9 22.16 -30.36 -9.58
CA LEU A 9 21.30 -29.67 -8.61
C LEU A 9 22.01 -28.50 -7.93
N SER A 10 23.31 -28.59 -7.64
CA SER A 10 24.06 -27.50 -6.99
C SER A 10 24.19 -26.25 -7.88
N ILE A 11 24.21 -26.43 -9.20
CA ILE A 11 24.21 -25.32 -10.17
C ILE A 11 22.77 -24.83 -10.42
N LEU A 12 21.79 -25.73 -10.43
CA LEU A 12 20.39 -25.40 -10.73
C LEU A 12 19.70 -24.66 -9.58
N MET A 13 19.93 -25.04 -8.32
CA MET A 13 19.32 -24.38 -7.14
C MET A 13 19.55 -22.85 -7.07
N PRO A 14 20.78 -22.33 -7.21
CA PRO A 14 21.00 -20.88 -7.17
C PRO A 14 20.36 -20.17 -8.37
N SER A 15 20.30 -20.81 -9.54
CA SER A 15 19.62 -20.25 -10.72
C SER A 15 18.10 -20.16 -10.53
N LEU A 16 17.47 -21.21 -9.98
CA LEU A 16 16.04 -21.26 -9.69
C LEU A 16 15.65 -20.24 -8.60
N GLY A 17 16.51 -20.03 -7.61
CA GLY A 17 16.34 -19.00 -6.59
C GLY A 17 16.30 -17.58 -7.17
N LYS A 18 17.19 -17.28 -8.14
CA LYS A 18 17.19 -15.99 -8.84
C LYS A 18 15.96 -15.83 -9.74
N ALA A 19 15.61 -16.86 -10.53
CA ALA A 19 14.44 -16.85 -11.40
C ALA A 19 13.13 -16.64 -10.61
N ARG A 20 12.99 -17.31 -9.45
CA ARG A 20 11.84 -17.12 -8.57
C ARG A 20 11.73 -15.68 -8.04
N LYS A 21 12.84 -15.06 -7.65
CA LYS A 21 12.84 -13.65 -7.19
C LYS A 21 12.43 -12.69 -8.31
N GLN A 22 12.93 -12.89 -9.52
CA GLN A 22 12.54 -12.09 -10.68
C GLN A 22 11.04 -12.26 -11.00
N ALA A 23 10.53 -13.49 -10.99
CA ALA A 23 9.11 -13.75 -11.18
C ALA A 23 8.24 -13.04 -10.13
N GLN A 24 8.66 -13.05 -8.85
CA GLN A 24 7.95 -12.31 -7.80
C GLN A 24 7.96 -10.80 -8.03
N GLN A 25 9.06 -10.22 -8.51
CA GLN A 25 9.13 -8.80 -8.86
C GLN A 25 8.15 -8.45 -10.00
N VAL A 26 8.09 -9.29 -11.04
CA VAL A 26 7.13 -9.10 -12.15
C VAL A 26 5.70 -9.12 -11.64
N VAL A 27 5.36 -10.04 -10.71
CA VAL A 27 4.04 -10.07 -10.08
C VAL A 27 3.77 -8.78 -9.30
N CYS A 28 4.73 -8.27 -8.53
CA CYS A 28 4.55 -7.00 -7.81
C CYS A 28 4.28 -5.82 -8.76
N MET A 29 5.00 -5.74 -9.88
CA MET A 29 4.76 -4.71 -10.89
C MET A 29 3.40 -4.86 -11.58
N SER A 30 2.97 -6.10 -11.85
CA SER A 30 1.63 -6.38 -12.38
C SER A 30 0.55 -5.96 -11.40
N ASN A 31 0.70 -6.27 -10.12
CA ASN A 31 -0.22 -5.90 -9.06
C ASN A 31 -0.34 -4.37 -8.92
N LEU A 32 0.79 -3.65 -8.95
CA LEU A 32 0.80 -2.18 -8.93
C LEU A 32 0.09 -1.58 -10.14
N LYS A 33 0.27 -2.17 -11.33
CA LYS A 33 -0.45 -1.74 -12.53
C LYS A 33 -1.96 -1.97 -12.39
N GLN A 34 -2.38 -3.13 -11.89
CA GLN A 34 -3.79 -3.44 -11.64
C GLN A 34 -4.40 -2.48 -10.61
N MET A 35 -3.67 -2.18 -9.54
CA MET A 35 -4.06 -1.18 -8.55
C MET A 35 -4.22 0.21 -9.17
N GLY A 36 -3.29 0.65 -10.02
CA GLY A 36 -3.40 1.94 -10.70
C GLY A 36 -4.62 2.02 -11.63
N VAL A 37 -4.94 0.92 -12.33
CA VAL A 37 -6.17 0.82 -13.14
C VAL A 37 -7.40 0.90 -12.25
N LEU A 38 -7.46 0.12 -11.16
CA LEU A 38 -8.55 0.12 -10.21
C LEU A 38 -8.83 1.51 -9.62
N ILE A 39 -7.79 2.21 -9.17
CA ILE A 39 -7.91 3.57 -8.62
C ILE A 39 -8.42 4.55 -9.68
N THR A 40 -7.93 4.43 -10.92
CA THR A 40 -8.38 5.28 -12.02
C THR A 40 -9.86 5.06 -12.34
N MET A 41 -10.28 3.79 -12.42
CA MET A 41 -11.68 3.41 -12.65
C MET A 41 -12.58 3.91 -11.52
N PHE A 42 -12.18 3.68 -10.27
CA PHE A 42 -12.87 4.20 -9.11
C PHE A 42 -13.08 5.70 -9.22
N GLY A 43 -12.01 6.47 -9.40
CA GLY A 43 -12.19 7.92 -9.43
C GLY A 43 -12.96 8.41 -10.66
N GLN A 44 -12.91 7.73 -11.81
CA GLN A 44 -13.77 8.05 -12.97
C GLN A 44 -15.27 7.89 -12.64
N ASP A 45 -15.63 6.87 -11.86
CA ASP A 45 -17.00 6.65 -11.39
C ASP A 45 -17.39 7.61 -10.23
N HIS A 46 -16.41 8.31 -9.65
CA HIS A 46 -16.56 9.23 -8.51
C HIS A 46 -16.10 10.66 -8.85
N ASP A 47 -16.47 11.19 -10.02
CA ASP A 47 -16.21 12.58 -10.44
C ASP A 47 -14.73 13.00 -10.43
N ASN A 48 -13.83 12.08 -10.78
CA ASN A 48 -12.38 12.17 -10.68
C ASN A 48 -11.85 12.41 -9.25
N GLN A 49 -12.62 12.09 -8.21
CA GLN A 49 -12.22 12.28 -6.82
C GLN A 49 -11.54 11.03 -6.25
N PHE A 50 -10.62 11.25 -5.31
CA PHE A 50 -10.12 10.18 -4.45
C PHE A 50 -11.10 9.90 -3.29
N TRP A 51 -10.86 8.83 -2.54
CA TRP A 51 -11.53 8.52 -1.27
C TRP A 51 -11.32 9.62 -0.23
N SER A 52 -12.16 9.68 0.81
CA SER A 52 -12.08 10.74 1.83
C SER A 52 -10.82 10.68 2.68
N GLY A 53 -10.25 9.48 2.88
CA GLY A 53 -8.98 9.28 3.60
C GLY A 53 -9.15 9.20 5.11
N TRP A 54 -8.02 9.03 5.81
CA TRP A 54 -8.04 8.67 7.22
C TRP A 54 -8.17 9.91 8.10
N HIS A 55 -9.41 10.23 8.45
CA HIS A 55 -9.76 11.39 9.29
C HIS A 55 -10.80 11.04 10.37
N ALA A 56 -10.93 11.90 11.38
CA ALA A 56 -11.90 11.73 12.45
C ALA A 56 -13.33 11.71 11.88
N GLY A 57 -14.06 10.60 12.05
CA GLY A 57 -15.43 10.42 11.55
C GLY A 57 -15.52 9.88 10.12
N TYR A 58 -14.39 9.62 9.46
CA TYR A 58 -14.31 9.17 8.05
C TYR A 58 -13.50 7.88 7.89
N GLN A 59 -13.26 7.14 8.97
CA GLN A 59 -12.33 6.02 8.94
C GLN A 59 -12.84 4.80 8.16
N ASP A 60 -14.16 4.72 7.95
CA ASP A 60 -14.81 3.74 7.08
C ASP A 60 -14.79 4.14 5.59
N LYS A 61 -14.26 5.34 5.28
CA LYS A 61 -14.10 5.87 3.91
C LYS A 61 -12.64 5.95 3.47
N GLU A 62 -11.81 5.09 4.05
CA GLU A 62 -10.41 4.92 3.65
C GLU A 62 -10.30 4.15 2.33
N TRP A 63 -9.23 4.36 1.58
CA TRP A 63 -8.99 3.75 0.27
C TRP A 63 -9.20 2.23 0.26
N MET A 64 -8.75 1.51 1.29
CA MET A 64 -8.90 0.06 1.35
C MET A 64 -10.36 -0.36 1.47
N VAL A 65 -11.16 0.44 2.16
CA VAL A 65 -12.58 0.17 2.37
C VAL A 65 -13.34 0.45 1.08
N GLU A 66 -13.18 1.67 0.56
CA GLU A 66 -13.82 2.11 -0.68
C GLU A 66 -13.47 1.19 -1.85
N LEU A 67 -12.18 0.92 -2.06
CA LEU A 67 -11.74 0.05 -3.16
C LEU A 67 -12.13 -1.42 -2.97
N TYR A 68 -12.24 -1.92 -1.73
CA TYR A 68 -12.70 -3.30 -1.50
C TYR A 68 -14.21 -3.45 -1.75
N TYR A 69 -15.00 -2.44 -1.41
CA TYR A 69 -16.43 -2.45 -1.73
C TYR A 69 -16.70 -2.21 -3.20
N TYR A 70 -15.82 -1.49 -3.89
CA TYR A 70 -15.82 -1.34 -5.33
C TYR A 70 -15.37 -2.63 -6.06
N ASP A 71 -14.24 -3.24 -5.66
CA ASP A 71 -13.74 -4.51 -6.20
C ASP A 71 -13.27 -5.46 -5.07
N LYS A 72 -13.99 -6.57 -4.93
CA LYS A 72 -13.72 -7.61 -3.92
C LYS A 72 -12.38 -8.34 -4.16
N ASN A 73 -11.76 -8.18 -5.32
CA ASN A 73 -10.45 -8.76 -5.64
C ASN A 73 -9.27 -7.96 -5.06
N LEU A 74 -9.49 -6.77 -4.48
CA LEU A 74 -8.44 -5.94 -3.87
C LEU A 74 -7.41 -6.73 -3.03
N PRO A 75 -7.79 -7.67 -2.14
CA PRO A 75 -6.83 -8.40 -1.31
C PRO A 75 -5.84 -9.28 -2.09
N THR A 76 -6.11 -9.59 -3.36
CA THR A 76 -5.23 -10.40 -4.22
C THR A 76 -4.08 -9.57 -4.81
N MET A 77 -4.30 -8.26 -4.98
CA MET A 77 -3.38 -7.34 -5.65
C MET A 77 -2.69 -6.36 -4.69
N VAL A 78 -3.23 -6.13 -3.50
CA VAL A 78 -2.70 -5.12 -2.55
C VAL A 78 -1.38 -5.53 -1.84
N LYS A 79 -0.83 -6.69 -2.19
CA LYS A 79 0.41 -7.22 -1.61
C LYS A 79 1.42 -7.64 -2.69
N CYS A 80 2.68 -7.40 -2.39
CA CYS A 80 3.82 -7.89 -3.15
C CYS A 80 4.25 -9.25 -2.59
N PRO A 81 4.36 -10.33 -3.40
CA PRO A 81 4.75 -11.66 -2.93
C PRO A 81 6.16 -11.75 -2.28
N THR A 82 6.98 -10.71 -2.43
CA THR A 82 8.29 -10.62 -1.77
C THR A 82 8.16 -10.20 -0.30
N THR A 83 7.07 -9.55 0.08
CA THR A 83 6.78 -9.11 1.45
C THR A 83 6.14 -10.25 2.23
N LYS A 84 6.90 -10.84 3.18
CA LYS A 84 6.47 -12.03 3.94
C LYS A 84 6.19 -11.78 5.41
N LYS A 85 6.64 -10.64 5.95
CA LYS A 85 6.51 -10.32 7.37
C LYS A 85 5.33 -9.38 7.54
N VAL A 86 4.39 -9.74 8.41
CA VAL A 86 3.44 -8.77 8.95
C VAL A 86 4.23 -7.81 9.85
N TRP A 87 4.02 -6.51 9.67
CA TRP A 87 4.63 -5.51 10.52
C TRP A 87 4.08 -5.66 11.94
N ASN A 88 4.95 -5.84 12.94
CA ASN A 88 4.58 -6.19 14.31
C ASN A 88 4.55 -5.00 15.29
N GLY A 89 4.63 -3.76 14.79
CA GLY A 89 4.77 -2.57 15.64
C GLY A 89 6.22 -2.20 15.98
N GLU A 90 7.17 -3.11 15.77
CA GLU A 90 8.59 -2.81 15.98
C GLU A 90 9.15 -1.99 14.81
N LYS A 91 10.31 -1.32 15.01
CA LYS A 91 11.03 -0.54 13.97
C LYS A 91 11.63 -1.43 12.88
N ASP A 92 10.97 -2.53 12.54
CA ASP A 92 11.39 -3.58 11.63
C ASP A 92 11.19 -3.18 10.15
N GLY A 93 11.68 -1.99 9.81
CA GLY A 93 11.96 -1.56 8.45
C GLY A 93 10.79 -1.38 7.48
N THR A 94 11.18 -0.89 6.31
CA THR A 94 10.36 -0.44 5.16
C THR A 94 9.62 -1.55 4.40
N PHE A 95 9.85 -2.83 4.71
CA PHE A 95 9.29 -3.97 3.96
C PHE A 95 8.48 -4.92 4.85
N GLY A 96 7.48 -4.35 5.52
CA GLY A 96 6.45 -5.05 6.29
C GLY A 96 5.10 -5.05 5.60
N MET A 97 4.23 -5.97 5.96
CA MET A 97 2.85 -6.05 5.51
C MET A 97 1.96 -5.43 6.60
N TRP A 98 1.19 -4.42 6.26
CA TRP A 98 0.17 -3.88 7.14
C TRP A 98 -1.06 -4.80 7.18
N THR A 99 -1.88 -4.62 8.21
CA THR A 99 -3.18 -5.30 8.35
C THR A 99 -4.29 -4.29 8.47
N ALA A 100 -5.37 -4.47 7.72
CA ALA A 100 -6.60 -3.72 7.88
C ALA A 100 -7.75 -4.67 8.18
N GLY A 101 -8.67 -4.27 9.04
CA GLY A 101 -9.71 -5.14 9.57
C GLY A 101 -10.39 -4.50 10.78
N PRO A 102 -11.56 -5.01 11.19
CA PRO A 102 -12.24 -4.53 12.40
C PRO A 102 -11.31 -4.64 13.59
N ALA A 103 -11.31 -3.64 14.49
CA ALA A 103 -10.34 -3.53 15.59
C ALA A 103 -10.22 -4.77 16.49
N LYS A 104 -11.25 -5.62 16.57
CA LYS A 104 -11.26 -6.88 17.32
C LYS A 104 -10.57 -8.06 16.59
N LYS A 105 -10.31 -7.92 15.28
CA LYS A 105 -9.85 -8.99 14.37
C LYS A 105 -8.50 -8.70 13.72
N SER A 106 -8.04 -7.45 13.75
CA SER A 106 -6.76 -7.01 13.18
C SER A 106 -5.67 -6.96 14.23
N ILE A 107 -4.43 -7.25 13.80
CA ILE A 107 -3.29 -7.48 14.70
C ILE A 107 -2.55 -6.19 15.10
N HIS A 108 -2.72 -5.07 14.38
CA HIS A 108 -2.00 -3.83 14.68
C HIS A 108 -2.82 -2.54 14.60
N PHE A 109 -2.46 -1.62 15.49
CA PHE A 109 -3.04 -0.31 15.70
C PHE A 109 -2.38 0.77 14.80
N PRO A 110 -3.12 1.80 14.38
CA PRO A 110 -4.57 1.94 14.45
C PRO A 110 -5.21 1.26 13.24
N SER A 111 -5.70 0.02 13.38
CA SER A 111 -6.59 -0.52 12.34
C SER A 111 -7.67 0.51 12.05
N PRO A 112 -7.88 0.92 10.79
CA PRO A 112 -8.90 1.91 10.49
C PRO A 112 -10.22 1.37 11.08
N PRO A 113 -11.05 2.21 11.74
CA PRO A 113 -12.41 1.85 12.11
C PRO A 113 -13.22 1.47 10.87
N VAL A 114 -12.98 0.26 10.40
CA VAL A 114 -13.68 -0.34 9.28
C VAL A 114 -14.92 -1.02 9.83
N ARG A 115 -15.94 -1.05 8.98
CA ARG A 115 -17.23 -1.71 9.24
C ARG A 115 -16.99 -3.15 9.73
N GLU A 116 -17.81 -3.65 10.65
CA GLU A 116 -17.60 -4.98 11.27
C GLU A 116 -17.58 -6.15 10.27
N ASP A 117 -18.22 -5.96 9.11
CA ASP A 117 -18.28 -6.88 7.98
C ASP A 117 -17.05 -6.84 7.07
N PHE A 118 -16.16 -5.85 7.24
CA PHE A 118 -14.93 -5.75 6.49
C PHE A 118 -13.99 -6.92 6.83
N PRO A 119 -13.42 -7.63 5.83
CA PRO A 119 -12.53 -8.74 6.09
C PRO A 119 -11.20 -8.27 6.65
N VAL A 120 -10.50 -9.15 7.36
CA VAL A 120 -9.08 -8.92 7.65
C VAL A 120 -8.30 -9.08 6.36
N MET A 121 -7.64 -8.02 5.94
CA MET A 121 -6.79 -7.98 4.76
C MET A 121 -5.36 -7.62 5.13
N TYR A 122 -4.45 -8.04 4.26
CA TYR A 122 -3.04 -7.80 4.40
C TYR A 122 -2.50 -7.17 3.13
N GLY A 123 -1.73 -6.09 3.26
CA GLY A 123 -1.16 -5.40 2.12
C GLY A 123 0.24 -4.89 2.40
N SER A 124 0.99 -4.65 1.34
CA SER A 124 2.35 -4.10 1.40
C SER A 124 2.53 -2.84 0.57
N TYR A 125 1.46 -2.40 -0.09
CA TYR A 125 1.39 -1.13 -0.79
C TYR A 125 0.61 -0.15 0.06
N ALA A 126 1.11 1.07 0.15
CA ALA A 126 0.50 2.15 0.87
C ALA A 126 0.05 3.22 -0.10
N VAL A 127 -0.95 3.99 0.29
CA VAL A 127 -1.38 5.17 -0.43
C VAL A 127 -0.67 6.39 0.12
N ASN A 128 -0.25 7.30 -0.76
CA ASN A 128 0.18 8.63 -0.36
C ASN A 128 -1.02 9.37 0.26
N TRP A 129 -1.00 9.59 1.57
CA TRP A 129 -2.14 10.14 2.30
C TRP A 129 -2.60 11.50 1.79
N LEU A 130 -1.70 12.30 1.20
CA LEU A 130 -2.04 13.59 0.60
C LEU A 130 -2.97 13.48 -0.61
N VAL A 131 -3.12 12.29 -1.22
CA VAL A 131 -4.11 12.03 -2.28
C VAL A 131 -5.46 11.56 -1.70
N SER A 132 -6.08 12.41 -0.89
CA SER A 132 -7.38 12.14 -0.27
C SER A 132 -8.32 13.31 -0.48
N ASN A 133 -9.59 13.04 -0.73
CA ASN A 133 -10.64 14.03 -0.84
C ASN A 133 -11.16 14.42 0.55
N VAL A 134 -10.32 15.15 1.29
CA VAL A 134 -10.63 15.55 2.67
C VAL A 134 -11.80 16.54 2.67
N PRO A 135 -12.89 16.27 3.43
CA PRO A 135 -13.99 17.19 3.61
C PRO A 135 -13.54 18.53 4.19
N ALA A 136 -14.21 19.62 3.80
CA ALA A 136 -13.80 20.97 4.19
C ALA A 136 -14.01 21.29 5.68
N ASP A 137 -14.90 20.56 6.35
CA ASP A 137 -15.27 20.68 7.75
C ASP A 137 -14.36 19.86 8.70
N VAL A 138 -13.47 19.05 8.14
CA VAL A 138 -12.59 18.17 8.90
C VAL A 138 -11.23 18.82 9.07
N THR A 139 -10.72 18.85 10.31
CA THR A 139 -9.32 19.18 10.59
C THR A 139 -8.44 17.95 10.40
N PRO A 140 -7.57 17.91 9.38
CA PRO A 140 -6.66 16.78 9.17
C PRO A 140 -5.68 16.61 10.34
N PHE A 141 -5.21 15.38 10.57
CA PHE A 141 -4.19 15.10 11.57
C PHE A 141 -2.84 15.74 11.20
N GLY A 142 -1.99 16.00 12.19
CA GLY A 142 -0.58 16.38 11.94
C GLY A 142 -0.37 17.80 11.41
N GLY A 143 -1.31 18.73 11.61
CA GLY A 143 -1.14 20.16 11.29
C GLY A 143 -1.43 20.55 9.84
N PHE A 144 -1.81 19.59 8.99
CA PHE A 144 -2.23 19.87 7.62
C PHE A 144 -3.60 20.54 7.57
N GLN A 145 -3.83 21.33 6.53
CA GLN A 145 -5.11 21.92 6.18
C GLN A 145 -5.76 21.13 5.04
N PRO A 146 -7.10 21.14 4.89
CA PRO A 146 -7.76 20.49 3.77
C PRO A 146 -7.28 20.97 2.39
N ALA A 147 -6.65 22.15 2.31
CA ALA A 147 -6.07 22.70 1.09
C ALA A 147 -4.73 22.03 0.68
N ASP A 148 -4.06 21.33 1.60
CA ASP A 148 -2.79 20.64 1.33
C ASP A 148 -2.99 19.32 0.57
N PHE A 149 -4.23 18.84 0.49
CA PHE A 149 -4.58 17.55 -0.10
C PHE A 149 -4.97 17.67 -1.57
N ILE A 150 -4.48 16.72 -2.36
CA ILE A 150 -4.85 16.52 -3.76
C ILE A 150 -6.14 15.68 -3.77
N ARG A 151 -7.27 16.37 -3.92
CA ARG A 151 -8.60 15.76 -3.82
C ARG A 151 -9.06 15.06 -5.11
N ARG A 152 -8.48 15.45 -6.25
CA ARG A 152 -8.88 15.01 -7.58
C ARG A 152 -7.71 14.48 -8.39
N MET A 153 -7.98 13.56 -9.30
CA MET A 153 -7.00 12.96 -10.22
C MET A 153 -6.65 13.87 -11.41
N ASP A 154 -7.56 14.77 -11.79
CA ASP A 154 -7.46 15.64 -12.97
C ASP A 154 -6.74 16.98 -12.70
N VAL A 155 -5.81 16.99 -11.74
CA VAL A 155 -5.00 18.18 -11.41
C VAL A 155 -3.80 18.33 -12.34
N SER A 156 -3.36 19.58 -12.55
CA SER A 156 -2.16 19.86 -13.34
C SER A 156 -0.93 19.22 -12.71
N GLY A 157 -0.17 18.45 -13.50
CA GLY A 157 1.02 17.75 -13.03
C GLY A 157 0.75 16.50 -12.21
N SER A 158 -0.47 15.94 -12.26
CA SER A 158 -0.85 14.69 -11.57
C SER A 158 0.09 13.51 -11.85
N SER A 159 0.72 13.47 -13.03
CA SER A 159 1.72 12.45 -13.40
C SER A 159 2.96 12.41 -12.51
N ARG A 160 3.23 13.46 -11.73
CA ARG A 160 4.38 13.55 -10.82
C ARG A 160 4.02 13.19 -9.37
N VAL A 161 2.75 12.91 -9.08
CA VAL A 161 2.27 12.64 -7.74
C VAL A 161 2.20 11.12 -7.56
N PRO A 162 3.04 10.51 -6.71
CA PRO A 162 2.92 9.10 -6.42
C PRO A 162 1.65 8.87 -5.62
N VAL A 163 0.71 8.10 -6.18
CA VAL A 163 -0.51 7.65 -5.49
C VAL A 163 -0.22 6.45 -4.60
N LEU A 164 0.55 5.49 -5.13
CA LEU A 164 0.94 4.27 -4.43
C LEU A 164 2.44 4.27 -4.16
N VAL A 165 2.82 3.83 -2.96
CA VAL A 165 4.20 3.60 -2.56
C VAL A 165 4.31 2.27 -1.82
N ASP A 166 5.53 1.77 -1.62
CA ASP A 166 5.77 0.70 -0.68
C ASP A 166 5.60 1.21 0.76
N GLY A 167 5.00 0.41 1.63
CA GLY A 167 4.82 0.81 3.01
C GLY A 167 4.41 -0.35 3.91
N ASN A 168 4.95 -0.30 5.13
CA ASN A 168 4.56 -1.17 6.24
C ASN A 168 3.29 -0.70 6.96
N PHE A 169 2.71 0.42 6.49
CA PHE A 169 1.46 1.03 6.91
C PHE A 169 0.61 1.26 5.66
N TRP A 170 -0.72 1.23 5.75
CA TRP A 170 -1.59 1.38 4.56
C TRP A 170 -1.58 2.80 3.98
N LEU A 171 -1.02 3.77 4.72
CA LEU A 171 -0.82 5.13 4.27
C LEU A 171 0.61 5.58 4.55
N THR A 172 1.12 6.44 3.70
CA THR A 172 2.41 7.11 3.89
C THR A 172 2.23 8.61 3.73
N ARG A 173 3.20 9.36 4.24
CA ARG A 173 3.22 10.82 4.14
C ARG A 173 4.54 11.24 3.53
N PRO A 174 4.77 10.95 2.24
CA PRO A 174 6.00 11.34 1.58
C PRO A 174 6.09 12.87 1.55
N GLY A 175 7.12 13.42 2.18
CA GLY A 175 7.51 14.79 2.01
C GLY A 175 7.99 15.06 0.57
N ILE A 176 7.98 16.33 0.17
CA ILE A 176 8.43 16.75 -1.18
C ILE A 176 9.91 16.43 -1.46
N TYR A 177 10.70 16.16 -0.43
CA TYR A 177 12.12 15.81 -0.51
C TYR A 177 12.39 14.35 -0.14
N ASP A 178 11.35 13.56 0.12
CA ASP A 178 11.52 12.16 0.47
C ASP A 178 11.93 11.36 -0.77
N THR A 179 12.88 10.46 -0.58
CA THR A 179 13.31 9.49 -1.59
C THR A 179 12.89 8.09 -1.16
N PRO A 180 12.62 7.18 -2.12
CA PRO A 180 12.35 5.78 -1.79
C PRO A 180 13.48 5.16 -0.98
N ALA A 181 13.17 4.18 -0.14
CA ALA A 181 14.19 3.48 0.63
C ALA A 181 15.11 2.64 -0.28
N ASP A 182 16.42 2.79 -0.12
CA ASP A 182 17.45 2.02 -0.83
C ASP A 182 17.55 0.58 -0.32
N TYR A 183 17.31 0.35 0.97
CA TYR A 183 17.40 -0.97 1.58
C TYR A 183 16.39 -1.23 2.70
N LYS A 184 16.20 -2.53 3.02
CA LYS A 184 15.30 -2.96 4.08
C LYS A 184 15.78 -2.55 5.46
N GLY A 185 14.96 -1.78 6.17
CA GLY A 185 15.34 -1.25 7.49
C GLY A 185 15.73 0.22 7.49
N GLN A 186 15.90 0.82 6.30
CA GLN A 186 16.14 2.26 6.17
C GLN A 186 14.90 3.02 6.63
N VAL A 187 15.01 3.77 7.72
CA VAL A 187 13.95 4.67 8.17
C VAL A 187 14.10 5.96 7.36
N PRO A 188 13.07 6.42 6.62
CA PRO A 188 13.11 7.73 5.97
C PRO A 188 13.39 8.79 7.02
N PHE A 189 14.35 9.67 6.77
CA PHE A 189 14.68 10.75 7.69
C PHE A 189 13.50 11.71 7.79
N TYR A 190 12.71 11.61 8.86
CA TYR A 190 11.85 12.71 9.27
C TYR A 190 12.76 13.86 9.71
N ARG A 191 12.94 14.87 8.86
CA ARG A 191 13.47 16.16 9.27
C ARG A 191 12.34 17.04 9.78
#